data_AF-A0A178IK72-F1
#
_entry.id   AF-A0A178IK72-F1
#
_cell.length_a   1.000
_cell.length_b   1.000
_cell.length_c   1.000
_cell.angle_alpha   90.00
_cell.angle_beta   90.00
_cell.angle_gamma   90.00
#
_symmetry.space_group_name_H-M   'P 1'
#
loop_
_entity.id
_entity.type
_entity.pdbx_description
1 polymer ?
#
loop_
_entity_poly.entity_id
_entity_poly.type
_entity_poly.pdbx_seq_one_letter_code
_entity_poly.pdbx_strand_id
1 'polypeptide(L)'
;MRSVLTILPLLLFASLAMAADKSSETFGITTLTPPRLDTNPNPAYWPRMRLWQGIPGIERAPGGRLWATWYSGGIGEGKDFNYQLLVTSDDDGLTWSKPVAVLDPSRQLLGGNGGDPHLWLDPNGKLWWFVHRLMPAPGVSPRTCWGFYTDTPDAPRPQWHGPVFAGYGYSLNKGIVLANGQWLHMSDPFSKNDDPPSPLIRRGAHLYTFDGYDKPFTHLGHTVIDDTPFTEHMVVERRDGSLWMLARARTHIAQAVSTDGGRTWRELEPFTRNFGINTRFHLQKLASGNLLLIANDHPRQRANMTAFLSEDDGGTWPHKLVLDARSRVSYPDATQSPDGFIYAIYDRGRYYLDEQEILMAKFTEADIKAGSLRTPGSRLKQTVNKLADEGGGVRHNGEATEMYKQFQQAAGDNPPPAG
;
A
#
# COMPACT_ATOMS: atom_id res chain seq x y z
N MET A 1 -81.63 -5.45 -7.61
CA MET A 1 -81.34 -5.50 -6.16
C MET A 1 -79.85 -5.58 -5.96
N ARG A 2 -79.29 -4.53 -5.34
CA ARG A 2 -78.03 -4.44 -4.58
C ARG A 2 -76.71 -4.82 -5.26
N SER A 3 -76.02 -3.78 -5.73
CA SER A 3 -74.58 -3.60 -5.65
C SER A 3 -74.08 -3.81 -4.20
N VAL A 4 -73.00 -4.56 -4.02
CA VAL A 4 -72.09 -4.39 -2.87
C VAL A 4 -70.67 -4.50 -3.39
N LEU A 5 -70.04 -3.33 -3.43
CA LEU A 5 -68.63 -3.09 -3.63
C LEU A 5 -67.88 -3.66 -2.40
N THR A 6 -67.03 -4.66 -2.56
CA THR A 6 -66.16 -5.11 -1.47
C THR A 6 -64.94 -4.19 -1.42
N ILE A 7 -64.96 -3.25 -0.49
CA ILE A 7 -63.82 -2.39 -0.13
C ILE A 7 -62.82 -3.27 0.64
N LEU A 8 -61.72 -3.65 0.00
CA LEU A 8 -60.56 -4.23 0.68
C LEU A 8 -59.75 -3.06 1.27
N PRO A 9 -59.44 -3.04 2.58
CA PRO A 9 -58.69 -1.95 3.17
C PRO A 9 -57.24 -1.97 2.64
N LEU A 10 -56.83 -0.85 2.05
CA LEU A 10 -55.45 -0.56 1.70
C LEU A 10 -54.66 -0.43 3.03
N LEU A 11 -54.07 -1.53 3.49
CA LEU A 11 -53.09 -1.49 4.58
C LEU A 11 -51.86 -0.74 4.06
N LEU A 12 -51.78 0.54 4.42
CA LEU A 12 -50.53 1.28 4.38
C LEU A 12 -49.53 0.54 5.27
N PHE A 13 -48.64 -0.24 4.66
CA PHE A 13 -47.36 -0.56 5.29
C PHE A 13 -46.57 0.76 5.32
N ALA A 14 -46.71 1.50 6.41
CA ALA A 14 -45.69 2.44 6.83
C ALA A 14 -44.42 1.61 6.99
N SER A 15 -43.49 1.73 6.04
CA SER A 15 -42.13 1.27 6.25
C SER A 15 -41.58 2.07 7.42
N LEU A 16 -41.59 1.48 8.61
CA LEU A 16 -40.62 1.84 9.62
C LEU A 16 -39.26 1.54 9.00
N ALA A 17 -38.65 2.55 8.40
CA ALA A 17 -37.21 2.62 8.32
C ALA A 17 -36.75 2.62 9.78
N MET A 18 -36.47 1.43 10.33
CA MET A 18 -35.55 1.35 11.44
C MET A 18 -34.25 1.91 10.93
N ALA A 19 -34.02 3.20 11.20
CA ALA A 19 -32.67 3.72 11.26
C ALA A 19 -31.94 2.80 12.24
N ALA A 20 -31.11 1.91 11.69
CA ALA A 20 -30.27 1.06 12.51
C ALA A 20 -29.29 1.98 13.21
N ASP A 21 -29.65 2.40 14.41
CA ASP A 21 -28.73 3.02 15.35
C ASP A 21 -27.76 1.94 15.82
N LYS A 22 -26.79 1.59 14.96
CA LYS A 22 -25.69 0.71 15.30
C LYS A 22 -24.63 1.53 16.02
N SER A 23 -24.91 1.97 17.24
CA SER A 23 -23.85 2.13 18.23
C SER A 23 -23.40 0.72 18.62
N SER A 24 -22.64 0.06 17.74
CA SER A 24 -22.01 -1.22 18.08
C SER A 24 -21.10 -0.99 19.28
N GLU A 25 -21.40 -1.65 20.39
CA GLU A 25 -20.53 -1.70 21.56
C GLU A 25 -19.10 -2.08 21.10
N THR A 26 -18.14 -1.17 21.30
CA THR A 26 -16.76 -1.39 20.87
C THR A 26 -15.89 -2.02 21.96
N PHE A 27 -16.43 -2.28 23.16
CA PHE A 27 -15.68 -2.73 24.34
C PHE A 27 -14.47 -1.84 24.66
N GLY A 28 -14.55 -0.53 24.35
CA GLY A 28 -13.45 0.42 24.51
C GLY A 28 -12.36 0.35 23.45
N ILE A 29 -12.51 -0.54 22.45
CA ILE A 29 -11.59 -0.61 21.32
C ILE A 29 -11.83 0.58 20.39
N THR A 30 -10.74 1.18 19.94
CA THR A 30 -10.73 2.30 19.00
C THR A 30 -9.74 2.00 17.88
N THR A 31 -9.70 2.85 16.86
CA THR A 31 -8.65 2.74 15.84
C THR A 31 -7.24 2.99 16.37
N LEU A 32 -7.10 3.47 17.61
CA LEU A 32 -5.83 3.59 18.33
C LEU A 32 -5.50 2.36 19.19
N THR A 33 -6.37 1.36 19.29
CA THR A 33 -6.04 0.10 19.99
C THR A 33 -4.95 -0.64 19.23
N PRO A 34 -3.77 -0.91 19.81
CA PRO A 34 -2.65 -1.54 19.09
C PRO A 34 -3.04 -2.80 18.29
N PRO A 35 -2.78 -2.88 16.98
CA PRO A 35 -2.96 -4.12 16.22
C PRO A 35 -1.93 -5.17 16.64
N ARG A 36 -2.21 -6.45 16.35
CA ARG A 36 -1.29 -7.55 16.61
C ARG A 36 -0.87 -8.23 15.31
N LEU A 37 0.43 -8.52 15.21
CA LEU A 37 1.00 -9.31 14.12
C LEU A 37 0.85 -10.82 14.37
N ASP A 38 0.46 -11.56 13.34
CA ASP A 38 0.59 -13.03 13.31
C ASP A 38 1.91 -13.40 12.63
N THR A 39 2.86 -13.92 13.42
CA THR A 39 4.19 -14.36 12.94
C THR A 39 4.24 -15.87 12.65
N ASN A 40 3.11 -16.56 12.71
CA ASN A 40 2.99 -17.96 12.30
C ASN A 40 1.71 -18.16 11.46
N PRO A 41 1.60 -17.45 10.32
CA PRO A 41 0.40 -17.47 9.52
C PRO A 41 0.11 -18.87 8.97
N ASN A 42 -1.14 -19.28 9.07
CA ASN A 42 -1.59 -20.59 8.60
C ASN A 42 -1.77 -20.62 7.06
N PRO A 43 -2.00 -21.81 6.45
CA PRO A 43 -2.15 -21.95 5.00
C PRO A 43 -3.29 -21.16 4.33
N ALA A 44 -4.22 -20.57 5.09
CA ALA A 44 -5.28 -19.71 4.54
C ALA A 44 -4.73 -18.44 3.84
N TYR A 45 -3.47 -18.08 4.10
CA TYR A 45 -2.80 -16.94 3.48
C TYR A 45 -1.92 -17.31 2.27
N TRP A 46 -1.84 -18.60 1.93
CA TRP A 46 -1.04 -19.09 0.81
C TRP A 46 -1.65 -18.72 -0.55
N PRO A 47 -0.84 -18.60 -1.61
CA PRO A 47 -1.31 -18.13 -2.93
C PRO A 47 -2.55 -18.86 -3.46
N ARG A 48 -2.63 -20.18 -3.27
CA ARG A 48 -3.80 -20.99 -3.69
C ARG A 48 -5.14 -20.57 -3.09
N MET A 49 -5.12 -19.89 -1.93
CA MET A 49 -6.30 -19.45 -1.19
C MET A 49 -6.68 -18.00 -1.49
N ARG A 50 -5.88 -17.29 -2.30
CA ARG A 50 -6.06 -15.86 -2.59
C ARG A 50 -6.76 -15.69 -3.93
N LEU A 51 -7.66 -14.72 -4.03
CA LEU A 51 -8.35 -14.36 -5.28
C LEU A 51 -7.78 -13.11 -5.93
N TRP A 52 -7.12 -12.26 -5.14
CA TRP A 52 -6.63 -10.95 -5.55
C TRP A 52 -5.36 -10.61 -4.76
N GLN A 53 -4.42 -9.87 -5.35
CA GLN A 53 -3.27 -9.29 -4.62
C GLN A 53 -2.70 -8.09 -5.38
N GLY A 54 -2.01 -7.20 -4.68
CA GLY A 54 -1.28 -6.08 -5.30
C GLY A 54 -0.71 -5.11 -4.29
N ILE A 55 -0.19 -3.99 -4.80
CA ILE A 55 0.42 -2.91 -4.03
C ILE A 55 1.63 -3.41 -3.25
N PRO A 56 2.67 -3.88 -3.94
CA PRO A 56 3.83 -4.43 -3.29
C PRO A 56 4.80 -3.36 -2.77
N GLY A 57 5.57 -3.75 -1.77
CA GLY A 57 6.75 -3.05 -1.27
C GLY A 57 7.92 -4.01 -1.10
N ILE A 58 9.15 -3.53 -1.22
CA ILE A 58 10.37 -4.35 -1.12
C ILE A 58 11.43 -3.65 -0.27
N GLU A 59 12.17 -4.42 0.51
CA GLU A 59 13.34 -3.93 1.22
C GLU A 59 14.43 -5.01 1.28
N ARG A 60 15.67 -4.59 1.49
CA ARG A 60 16.81 -5.49 1.60
C ARG A 60 17.51 -5.30 2.93
N ALA A 61 17.62 -6.36 3.71
CA ALA A 61 18.38 -6.36 4.95
C ALA A 61 19.90 -6.19 4.69
N PRO A 62 20.69 -5.71 5.67
CA PRO A 62 22.13 -5.50 5.50
C PRO A 62 22.89 -6.75 5.02
N GLY A 63 22.58 -7.93 5.58
CA GLY A 63 23.17 -9.22 5.19
C GLY A 63 22.65 -9.76 3.86
N GLY A 64 21.64 -9.12 3.27
CA GLY A 64 21.21 -9.33 1.90
C GLY A 64 19.93 -10.13 1.70
N ARG A 65 19.28 -10.55 2.78
CA ARG A 65 17.91 -11.06 2.72
C ARG A 65 16.97 -10.01 2.14
N LEU A 66 16.15 -10.42 1.17
CA LEU A 66 15.07 -9.59 0.64
C LEU A 66 13.79 -9.84 1.44
N TRP A 67 13.06 -8.75 1.66
CA TRP A 67 11.74 -8.72 2.25
C TRP A 67 10.78 -8.11 1.25
N ALA A 68 9.63 -8.74 1.05
CA ALA A 68 8.56 -8.17 0.22
C ALA A 68 7.22 -8.25 0.96
N THR A 69 6.44 -7.18 0.85
CA THR A 69 5.09 -7.07 1.42
C THR A 69 4.10 -6.71 0.34
N TRP A 70 2.85 -7.12 0.51
CA TRP A 70 1.71 -6.63 -0.25
C TRP A 70 0.43 -6.96 0.52
N TYR A 71 -0.73 -6.61 0.00
CA TYR A 71 -1.99 -7.06 0.58
C TYR A 71 -2.82 -7.87 -0.40
N SER A 72 -3.70 -8.66 0.20
CA SER A 72 -4.59 -9.61 -0.45
C SER A 72 -5.85 -9.74 0.40
N GLY A 73 -6.61 -10.82 0.23
CA GLY A 73 -7.88 -11.05 0.91
C GLY A 73 -9.06 -10.46 0.13
N GLY A 74 -10.26 -10.92 0.49
CA GLY A 74 -11.48 -10.56 -0.25
C GLY A 74 -11.41 -10.90 -1.75
N ILE A 75 -12.16 -10.14 -2.54
CA ILE A 75 -12.24 -10.27 -4.01
C ILE A 75 -11.59 -9.09 -4.76
N GLY A 76 -10.94 -8.17 -4.04
CA GLY A 76 -10.41 -6.96 -4.63
C GLY A 76 -9.82 -5.97 -3.63
N GLU A 77 -9.25 -4.90 -4.20
CA GLU A 77 -8.68 -3.75 -3.50
C GLU A 77 -9.72 -3.01 -2.66
N GLY A 78 -9.39 -2.77 -1.39
CA GLY A 78 -10.24 -2.07 -0.43
C GLY A 78 -11.57 -2.77 -0.14
N LYS A 79 -11.68 -4.07 -0.43
CA LYS A 79 -12.86 -4.89 -0.14
C LYS A 79 -12.73 -5.53 1.24
N ASP A 80 -13.87 -6.05 1.73
CA ASP A 80 -13.91 -6.73 3.02
C ASP A 80 -12.92 -7.90 3.06
N PHE A 81 -12.36 -8.12 4.25
CA PHE A 81 -11.40 -9.17 4.55
C PHE A 81 -10.02 -8.98 3.89
N ASN A 82 -9.64 -7.76 3.51
CA ASN A 82 -8.28 -7.48 3.08
C ASN A 82 -7.29 -7.65 4.26
N TYR A 83 -6.12 -8.21 4.00
CA TYR A 83 -5.03 -8.42 4.95
C TYR A 83 -3.67 -8.19 4.28
N GLN A 84 -2.67 -7.84 5.08
CA GLN A 84 -1.30 -7.58 4.62
C GLN A 84 -0.41 -8.75 4.98
N LEU A 85 0.53 -9.10 4.11
CA LEU A 85 1.41 -10.24 4.31
C LEU A 85 2.85 -9.87 3.97
N LEU A 86 3.76 -10.61 4.59
CA LEU A 86 5.20 -10.44 4.45
C LEU A 86 5.84 -11.76 4.01
N VAL A 87 6.75 -11.71 3.04
CA VAL A 87 7.55 -12.85 2.55
C VAL A 87 9.03 -12.49 2.49
N THR A 88 9.88 -13.50 2.35
CA THR A 88 11.34 -13.36 2.30
C THR A 88 11.97 -14.13 1.15
N SER A 89 13.16 -13.71 0.75
CA SER A 89 14.06 -14.45 -0.12
C SER A 89 15.50 -14.34 0.40
N ASP A 90 16.19 -15.48 0.43
CA ASP A 90 17.59 -15.61 0.87
C ASP A 90 18.56 -15.85 -0.31
N ASP A 91 18.05 -15.84 -1.54
CA ASP A 91 18.78 -16.22 -2.76
C ASP A 91 18.66 -15.15 -3.86
N ASP A 92 18.71 -13.87 -3.46
CA ASP A 92 18.69 -12.72 -4.37
C ASP A 92 17.39 -12.63 -5.21
N GLY A 93 16.27 -13.11 -4.64
CA GLY A 93 14.95 -13.06 -5.24
C GLY A 93 14.70 -14.13 -6.30
N LEU A 94 15.49 -15.22 -6.30
CA LEU A 94 15.28 -16.37 -7.17
C LEU A 94 14.12 -17.24 -6.66
N THR A 95 14.01 -17.43 -5.34
CA THR A 95 12.89 -18.11 -4.69
C THR A 95 12.35 -17.28 -3.53
N TRP A 96 11.07 -17.48 -3.22
CA TRP A 96 10.36 -16.72 -2.20
C TRP A 96 9.61 -17.65 -1.25
N SER A 97 9.61 -17.29 0.03
CA SER A 97 8.90 -18.03 1.07
C SER A 97 7.38 -17.93 0.91
N LYS A 98 6.65 -18.83 1.58
CA LYS A 98 5.25 -18.55 1.97
C LYS A 98 5.22 -17.37 2.94
N PRO A 99 4.04 -16.77 3.23
CA PRO A 99 3.94 -15.70 4.22
C PRO A 99 4.62 -16.09 5.53
N VAL A 100 5.52 -15.23 6.02
CA VAL A 100 6.22 -15.40 7.30
C VAL A 100 5.58 -14.55 8.41
N ALA A 101 4.84 -13.51 8.03
CA ALA A 101 4.00 -12.74 8.93
C ALA A 101 2.79 -12.17 8.19
N VAL A 102 1.70 -11.93 8.93
CA VAL A 102 0.44 -11.37 8.43
C VAL A 102 -0.12 -10.36 9.43
N LEU A 103 -0.62 -9.23 8.94
CA LEU A 103 -1.60 -8.42 9.64
C LEU A 103 -2.97 -8.60 8.97
N ASP A 104 -3.90 -9.23 9.70
CA ASP A 104 -5.28 -9.45 9.25
C ASP A 104 -6.26 -8.79 10.21
N PRO A 105 -6.64 -7.52 9.97
CA PRO A 105 -7.63 -6.84 10.80
C PRO A 105 -8.99 -7.51 10.81
N SER A 106 -9.34 -8.24 9.75
CA SER A 106 -10.66 -8.86 9.61
C SER A 106 -10.89 -10.03 10.57
N ARG A 107 -9.80 -10.65 11.03
CA ARG A 107 -9.80 -11.72 12.05
C ARG A 107 -9.40 -11.23 13.44
N GLN A 108 -9.23 -9.91 13.62
CA GLN A 108 -9.01 -9.29 14.94
C GLN A 108 -10.34 -8.92 15.62
N LEU A 109 -10.26 -8.52 16.89
CA LEU A 109 -11.39 -8.43 17.84
C LEU A 109 -12.66 -7.74 17.34
N LEU A 110 -12.59 -6.76 16.43
CA LEU A 110 -13.76 -6.02 15.90
C LEU A 110 -13.88 -6.06 14.37
N GLY A 111 -13.14 -6.94 13.70
CA GLY A 111 -13.03 -6.92 12.24
C GLY A 111 -12.37 -5.65 11.71
N GLY A 112 -12.38 -5.49 10.39
CA GLY A 112 -11.71 -4.40 9.69
C GLY A 112 -11.01 -4.89 8.42
N ASN A 113 -10.32 -3.98 7.75
CA ASN A 113 -9.58 -4.25 6.53
C ASN A 113 -8.14 -3.76 6.63
N GLY A 114 -7.23 -4.56 6.07
CA GLY A 114 -5.87 -4.14 5.73
C GLY A 114 -5.84 -3.32 4.45
N GLY A 115 -4.71 -2.68 4.19
CA GLY A 115 -4.48 -1.90 2.97
C GLY A 115 -3.00 -1.80 2.67
N ASP A 116 -2.60 -0.79 1.91
CA ASP A 116 -1.30 -0.62 1.25
C ASP A 116 -0.07 -0.65 2.20
N PRO A 117 0.58 -1.81 2.44
CA PRO A 117 1.72 -1.87 3.34
C PRO A 117 2.99 -1.40 2.65
N HIS A 118 4.01 -1.03 3.43
CA HIS A 118 5.35 -0.85 2.90
C HIS A 118 6.44 -1.24 3.90
N LEU A 119 7.66 -1.41 3.38
CA LEU A 119 8.84 -1.74 4.16
C LEU A 119 9.82 -0.57 4.14
N TRP A 120 10.64 -0.44 5.17
CA TRP A 120 11.70 0.56 5.21
C TRP A 120 12.86 0.08 6.09
N LEU A 121 14.07 0.05 5.55
CA LEU A 121 15.28 -0.15 6.36
C LEU A 121 15.71 1.22 6.90
N ASP A 122 15.65 1.37 8.22
CA ASP A 122 16.06 2.62 8.85
C ASP A 122 17.59 2.78 8.90
N PRO A 123 18.13 4.00 9.13
CA PRO A 123 19.58 4.22 9.20
C PRO A 123 20.30 3.44 10.30
N ASN A 124 19.58 2.91 11.28
CA ASN A 124 20.14 2.10 12.36
C ASN A 124 20.13 0.60 12.00
N GLY A 125 19.79 0.24 10.76
CA GLY A 125 19.75 -1.13 10.27
C GLY A 125 18.55 -1.93 10.75
N LYS A 126 17.51 -1.29 11.29
CA LYS A 126 16.27 -1.98 11.66
C LYS A 126 15.28 -1.97 10.51
N LEU A 127 14.70 -3.12 10.22
CA LEU A 127 13.67 -3.24 9.21
C LEU A 127 12.30 -2.92 9.81
N TRP A 128 11.62 -1.95 9.23
CA TRP A 128 10.24 -1.62 9.53
C TRP A 128 9.28 -2.26 8.53
N TRP A 129 8.15 -2.73 9.04
CA TRP A 129 6.95 -3.05 8.29
C TRP A 129 5.80 -2.15 8.75
N PHE A 130 5.44 -1.21 7.88
CA PHE A 130 4.31 -0.32 8.10
C PHE A 130 3.05 -0.94 7.50
N VAL A 131 2.00 -0.96 8.30
CA VAL A 131 0.76 -1.64 8.00
C VAL A 131 -0.45 -0.80 8.36
N HIS A 132 -1.54 -1.03 7.63
CA HIS A 132 -2.75 -0.24 7.68
C HIS A 132 -3.88 -1.00 8.31
N ARG A 133 -4.70 -0.27 9.06
CA ARG A 133 -5.98 -0.76 9.55
C ARG A 133 -7.07 0.25 9.26
N LEU A 134 -8.06 -0.22 8.50
CA LEU A 134 -9.37 0.39 8.37
C LEU A 134 -10.33 -0.33 9.33
N MET A 135 -10.82 0.36 10.33
CA MET A 135 -11.78 -0.17 11.31
C MET A 135 -12.72 0.97 11.72
N PRO A 136 -14.01 0.95 11.35
CA PRO A 136 -14.96 1.96 11.82
C PRO A 136 -15.00 1.98 13.35
N ALA A 137 -14.78 3.15 13.95
CA ALA A 137 -14.93 3.37 15.39
C ALA A 137 -15.48 4.79 15.63
N PRO A 138 -16.37 5.00 16.62
CA PRO A 138 -16.90 6.32 16.92
C PRO A 138 -15.81 7.33 17.31
N GLY A 139 -15.91 8.57 16.81
CA GLY A 139 -15.13 9.72 17.29
C GLY A 139 -13.64 9.75 16.92
N VAL A 140 -13.14 8.81 16.13
CA VAL A 140 -11.73 8.75 15.67
C VAL A 140 -11.64 8.43 14.18
N SER A 141 -10.48 8.68 13.55
CA SER A 141 -10.26 8.25 12.16
C SER A 141 -10.50 6.75 12.04
N PRO A 142 -11.24 6.26 11.05
CA PRO A 142 -11.33 4.83 10.81
C PRO A 142 -10.02 4.25 10.25
N ARG A 143 -9.04 5.09 9.86
CA ARG A 143 -7.81 4.66 9.15
C ARG A 143 -6.56 5.04 9.92
N THR A 144 -5.72 4.04 10.18
CA THR A 144 -4.47 4.20 10.95
C THR A 144 -3.32 3.43 10.30
N CYS A 145 -2.12 4.00 10.40
CA CYS A 145 -0.85 3.37 10.06
C CYS A 145 -0.12 2.97 11.34
N TRP A 146 0.46 1.77 11.34
CA TRP A 146 1.23 1.21 12.44
C TRP A 146 2.53 0.63 11.92
N GLY A 147 3.64 0.91 12.60
CA GLY A 147 4.94 0.32 12.32
C GLY A 147 5.26 -0.83 13.27
N PHE A 148 5.69 -1.96 12.73
CA PHE A 148 6.42 -2.99 13.46
C PHE A 148 7.86 -2.99 12.98
N TYR A 149 8.83 -3.26 13.85
CA TYR A 149 10.23 -3.30 13.41
C TYR A 149 10.99 -4.47 14.00
N THR A 150 12.08 -4.86 13.35
CA THR A 150 13.03 -5.85 13.86
C THR A 150 14.46 -5.32 13.76
N ASP A 151 15.27 -5.63 14.77
CA ASP A 151 16.70 -5.36 14.82
C ASP A 151 17.56 -6.50 14.24
N THR A 152 16.91 -7.61 13.85
CA THR A 152 17.57 -8.79 13.28
C THR A 152 16.98 -9.15 11.90
N PRO A 153 16.98 -8.21 10.94
CA PRO A 153 16.28 -8.39 9.66
C PRO A 153 16.85 -9.49 8.77
N ASP A 154 18.08 -9.96 9.02
CA ASP A 154 18.68 -11.11 8.32
C ASP A 154 18.35 -12.46 8.95
N ALA A 155 17.69 -12.48 10.12
CA ALA A 155 17.33 -13.72 10.79
C ALA A 155 16.20 -14.45 10.03
N PRO A 156 16.26 -15.81 9.93
CA PRO A 156 15.17 -16.64 9.41
C PRO A 156 13.80 -16.39 10.05
N ARG A 157 13.80 -16.06 11.34
CA ARG A 157 12.61 -15.80 12.17
C ARG A 157 12.88 -14.61 13.07
N PRO A 158 12.80 -13.37 12.55
CA PRO A 158 13.06 -12.19 13.35
C PRO A 158 12.00 -12.03 14.43
N GLN A 159 12.41 -11.49 15.57
CA GLN A 159 11.47 -10.97 16.55
C GLN A 159 11.01 -9.58 16.11
N TRP A 160 9.70 -9.35 16.15
CA TRP A 160 9.09 -8.06 15.85
C TRP A 160 8.78 -7.29 17.12
N HIS A 161 9.11 -6.01 17.12
CA HIS A 161 8.78 -5.01 18.14
C HIS A 161 7.62 -4.13 17.67
N GLY A 162 7.03 -3.37 18.59
CA GLY A 162 5.87 -2.51 18.34
C GLY A 162 4.54 -3.17 18.75
N PRO A 163 3.40 -2.69 18.23
CA PRO A 163 3.29 -1.68 17.17
C PRO A 163 3.56 -0.25 17.65
N VAL A 164 4.10 0.58 16.77
CA VAL A 164 4.28 2.03 16.95
C VAL A 164 3.26 2.75 16.08
N PHE A 165 2.49 3.68 16.64
CA PHE A 165 1.54 4.46 15.84
C PHE A 165 2.30 5.39 14.89
N ALA A 166 2.06 5.25 13.58
CA ALA A 166 2.79 5.96 12.53
C ALA A 166 1.97 7.07 11.85
N GLY A 167 0.75 7.32 12.34
CA GLY A 167 -0.12 8.38 11.85
C GLY A 167 -1.48 7.88 11.39
N TYR A 168 -2.35 8.83 11.05
CA TYR A 168 -3.65 8.54 10.46
C TYR A 168 -3.52 8.33 8.95
N GLY A 169 -4.25 7.35 8.41
CA GLY A 169 -4.34 7.11 6.97
C GLY A 169 -3.58 5.90 6.42
N TYR A 170 -3.32 5.98 5.11
CA TYR A 170 -2.53 5.06 4.31
C TYR A 170 -1.11 5.60 4.09
N SER A 171 -0.12 4.74 4.21
CA SER A 171 1.29 5.02 4.07
C SER A 171 1.88 3.86 3.29
N LEU A 172 2.03 4.09 2.00
CA LEU A 172 2.51 3.07 1.08
C LEU A 172 3.93 3.35 0.61
N ASN A 173 4.54 4.43 1.09
CA ASN A 173 5.79 4.99 0.58
C ASN A 173 6.83 5.09 1.69
N LYS A 174 8.08 4.70 1.37
CA LYS A 174 9.20 4.66 2.31
C LYS A 174 9.49 6.01 2.94
N GLY A 175 9.80 6.02 4.23
CA GLY A 175 10.32 7.21 4.89
C GLY A 175 11.68 7.64 4.34
N ILE A 176 12.08 8.88 4.65
CA ILE A 176 13.41 9.41 4.34
C ILE A 176 14.07 9.94 5.61
N VAL A 177 15.40 10.08 5.56
CA VAL A 177 16.17 10.77 6.59
C VAL A 177 16.83 11.98 5.97
N LEU A 178 16.53 13.14 6.53
CA LEU A 178 17.10 14.42 6.11
C LEU A 178 18.57 14.52 6.52
N ALA A 179 19.32 15.43 5.89
CA ALA A 179 20.71 15.71 6.21
C ALA A 179 20.93 16.15 7.67
N ASN A 180 19.90 16.74 8.30
CA ASN A 180 19.92 17.12 9.71
C ASN A 180 19.62 15.94 10.67
N GLY A 181 19.42 14.73 10.14
CA GLY A 181 19.12 13.51 10.91
C GLY A 181 17.64 13.29 11.22
N GLN A 182 16.75 14.23 10.89
CA GLN A 182 15.31 14.07 11.11
C GLN A 182 14.73 13.05 10.13
N TRP A 183 13.93 12.13 10.66
CA TRP A 183 13.21 11.14 9.85
C TRP A 183 11.85 11.70 9.47
N LEU A 184 11.45 11.45 8.23
CA LEU A 184 10.13 11.82 7.72
C LEU A 184 9.40 10.58 7.24
N HIS A 185 8.15 10.45 7.67
CA HIS A 185 7.21 9.41 7.26
C HIS A 185 5.99 10.06 6.60
N MET A 186 5.57 9.53 5.45
CA MET A 186 4.45 10.06 4.68
C MET A 186 3.18 9.30 4.99
N SER A 187 2.05 10.00 5.13
CA SER A 187 0.74 9.37 5.23
C SER A 187 -0.34 10.20 4.53
N ASP A 188 -1.30 9.53 3.93
CA ASP A 188 -2.53 10.11 3.39
C ASP A 188 -3.73 9.64 4.22
N PRO A 189 -4.38 10.52 5.01
CA PRO A 189 -5.55 10.17 5.80
C PRO A 189 -6.73 9.65 4.96
N PHE A 190 -6.74 9.95 3.67
CA PHE A 190 -7.80 9.64 2.74
C PHE A 190 -9.18 10.03 3.30
N SER A 191 -9.25 11.26 3.82
CA SER A 191 -10.45 11.81 4.45
C SER A 191 -11.59 11.92 3.43
N LYS A 192 -12.70 11.25 3.72
CA LYS A 192 -13.97 11.30 3.00
C LYS A 192 -14.94 12.24 3.72
N ASN A 193 -15.94 12.72 2.99
CA ASN A 193 -16.94 13.64 3.52
C ASN A 193 -17.81 13.04 4.63
N ASP A 194 -17.91 11.71 4.70
CA ASP A 194 -18.69 10.94 5.68
C ASP A 194 -17.86 10.46 6.88
N ASP A 195 -16.56 10.74 6.92
CA ASP A 195 -15.77 10.41 8.11
C ASP A 195 -16.14 11.31 9.30
N PRO A 196 -15.97 10.81 10.54
CA PRO A 196 -16.13 11.64 11.73
C PRO A 196 -15.21 12.87 11.66
N PRO A 197 -15.72 14.09 11.96
CA PRO A 197 -14.90 15.28 11.96
C PRO A 197 -13.77 15.15 12.98
N SER A 198 -12.55 15.48 12.57
CA SER A 198 -11.38 15.46 13.45
C SER A 198 -10.42 16.58 13.10
N PRO A 199 -9.95 17.38 14.08
CA PRO A 199 -8.94 18.41 13.83
C PRO A 199 -7.57 17.83 13.46
N LEU A 200 -7.35 16.53 13.74
CA LEU A 200 -6.10 15.79 13.48
C LEU A 200 -6.05 15.19 12.06
N ILE A 201 -7.20 15.13 11.37
CA ILE A 201 -7.34 14.49 10.07
C ILE A 201 -7.75 15.59 9.09
N ARG A 202 -6.80 16.03 8.28
CA ARG A 202 -7.06 17.01 7.23
C ARG A 202 -6.89 16.32 5.89
N ARG A 203 -7.57 16.81 4.86
CA ARG A 203 -7.30 16.32 3.52
C ARG A 203 -5.87 16.72 3.13
N GLY A 204 -5.13 15.85 2.45
CA GLY A 204 -3.85 16.19 1.83
C GLY A 204 -2.72 15.23 2.16
N ALA A 205 -1.52 15.64 1.79
CA ALA A 205 -0.27 14.92 1.98
C ALA A 205 0.31 15.28 3.35
N HIS A 206 0.33 14.34 4.30
CA HIS A 206 0.86 14.55 5.65
C HIS A 206 2.26 13.97 5.82
N LEU A 207 3.09 14.68 6.58
CA LEU A 207 4.39 14.23 7.04
C LEU A 207 4.40 14.09 8.57
N TYR A 208 5.11 13.07 9.04
CA TYR A 208 5.34 12.79 10.45
C TYR A 208 6.83 12.63 10.73
N THR A 209 7.26 12.98 11.94
CA THR A 209 8.63 12.81 12.44
C THR A 209 8.73 11.64 13.41
N PHE A 210 9.92 11.07 13.49
CA PHE A 210 10.25 10.00 14.43
C PHE A 210 11.24 10.49 15.48
N ASP A 211 10.86 10.36 16.76
CA ASP A 211 11.65 10.84 17.91
C ASP A 211 12.13 9.71 18.84
N GLY A 212 11.91 8.44 18.45
CA GLY A 212 12.31 7.27 19.22
C GLY A 212 11.38 6.07 19.05
N TYR A 213 11.93 4.86 19.24
CA TYR A 213 11.22 3.60 19.04
C TYR A 213 10.14 3.31 20.09
N ASP A 214 10.17 4.03 21.21
CA ASP A 214 9.22 3.95 22.33
C ASP A 214 8.08 4.97 22.20
N LYS A 215 8.07 5.79 21.15
CA LYS A 215 7.13 6.89 20.95
C LYS A 215 6.36 6.74 19.64
N PRO A 216 5.11 7.21 19.57
CA PRO A 216 4.42 7.35 18.29
C PRO A 216 5.16 8.37 17.40
N PHE A 217 4.97 8.25 16.09
CA PHE A 217 5.36 9.29 15.16
C PHE A 217 4.53 10.56 15.42
N THR A 218 5.17 11.72 15.31
CA THR A 218 4.57 13.02 15.60
C THR A 218 4.24 13.74 14.30
N HIS A 219 3.02 14.26 14.16
CA HIS A 219 2.64 15.03 12.98
C HIS A 219 3.50 16.29 12.84
N LEU A 220 4.11 16.50 11.67
CA LEU A 220 4.97 17.65 11.37
C LEU A 220 4.21 18.73 10.62
N GLY A 221 3.63 18.37 9.48
CA GLY A 221 3.07 19.31 8.52
C GLY A 221 2.25 18.57 7.47
N HIS A 222 1.45 19.33 6.72
CA HIS A 222 0.68 18.77 5.62
C HIS A 222 0.44 19.82 4.54
N THR A 223 0.04 19.36 3.35
CA THR A 223 -0.42 20.25 2.29
C THR A 223 -1.58 19.62 1.52
N VAL A 224 -2.55 20.43 1.16
CA VAL A 224 -3.54 20.06 0.14
C VAL A 224 -2.87 20.31 -1.21
N ILE A 225 -3.01 19.35 -2.13
CA ILE A 225 -2.55 19.48 -3.52
C ILE A 225 -3.77 19.29 -4.41
N ASP A 226 -3.95 20.15 -5.39
CA ASP A 226 -5.10 20.10 -6.27
C ASP A 226 -5.13 18.82 -7.13
N ASP A 227 -6.33 18.39 -7.51
CA ASP A 227 -6.56 17.19 -8.34
C ASP A 227 -5.98 15.87 -7.77
N THR A 228 -5.72 15.81 -6.46
CA THR A 228 -5.26 14.60 -5.76
C THR A 228 -6.43 13.90 -5.05
N PRO A 229 -6.97 12.79 -5.61
CA PRO A 229 -7.95 11.95 -4.91
C PRO A 229 -7.27 11.04 -3.88
N PHE A 230 -6.05 10.61 -4.19
CA PHE A 230 -5.12 9.89 -3.33
C PHE A 230 -3.78 10.56 -3.57
N THR A 231 -3.18 11.16 -2.55
CA THR A 231 -1.91 11.87 -2.69
C THR A 231 -0.77 10.92 -2.98
N GLU A 232 -0.74 9.75 -2.32
CA GLU A 232 0.29 8.71 -2.48
C GLU A 232 1.71 9.31 -2.60
N HIS A 233 1.98 10.35 -1.81
CA HIS A 233 3.05 11.30 -2.06
C HIS A 233 4.41 10.77 -1.56
N MET A 234 5.46 11.19 -2.24
CA MET A 234 6.85 10.88 -1.89
C MET A 234 7.66 12.17 -1.82
N VAL A 235 8.66 12.20 -0.96
CA VAL A 235 9.51 13.36 -0.72
C VAL A 235 10.97 12.97 -0.88
N VAL A 236 11.75 13.88 -1.46
CA VAL A 236 13.22 13.84 -1.41
C VAL A 236 13.74 15.19 -0.94
N GLU A 237 14.82 15.18 -0.17
CA GLU A 237 15.60 16.39 0.09
C GLU A 237 16.49 16.68 -1.12
N ARG A 238 16.55 17.93 -1.60
CA ARG A 238 17.45 18.37 -2.67
C ARG A 238 18.80 18.82 -2.11
N ARG A 239 19.81 19.04 -2.97
CA ARG A 239 21.16 19.46 -2.56
C ARG A 239 21.17 20.84 -1.89
N ASP A 240 20.18 21.69 -2.21
CA ASP A 240 19.99 23.00 -1.59
C ASP A 240 19.29 22.94 -0.21
N GLY A 241 18.93 21.74 0.26
CA GLY A 241 18.23 21.51 1.53
C GLY A 241 16.71 21.70 1.46
N SER A 242 16.16 22.07 0.29
CA SER A 242 14.70 22.10 0.10
C SER A 242 14.13 20.68 0.01
N LEU A 243 12.90 20.50 0.48
CA LEU A 243 12.17 19.25 0.26
C LEU A 243 11.32 19.37 -0.99
N TRP A 244 11.39 18.37 -1.85
CA TRP A 244 10.57 18.28 -3.05
C TRP A 244 9.63 17.08 -2.94
N MET A 245 8.34 17.35 -3.09
CA MET A 245 7.28 16.36 -3.07
C MET A 245 6.77 16.12 -4.48
N LEU A 246 6.58 14.84 -4.82
CA LEU A 246 5.70 14.43 -5.91
C LEU A 246 4.46 13.76 -5.34
N ALA A 247 3.30 14.02 -5.95
CA ALA A 247 2.02 13.41 -5.57
C ALA A 247 1.24 12.90 -6.78
N ARG A 248 0.47 11.83 -6.59
CA ARG A 248 -0.45 11.30 -7.60
C ARG A 248 -1.63 12.25 -7.78
N ALA A 249 -1.91 12.63 -9.02
CA ALA A 249 -3.11 13.39 -9.39
C ALA A 249 -3.86 12.73 -10.57
N ARG A 250 -5.09 13.17 -10.85
CA ARG A 250 -5.92 12.56 -11.91
C ARG A 250 -5.41 12.87 -13.31
N THR A 251 -4.84 14.05 -13.50
CA THR A 251 -4.46 14.59 -14.82
C THR A 251 -2.96 14.85 -15.00
N HIS A 252 -2.17 14.65 -13.96
CA HIS A 252 -0.73 14.92 -13.90
C HIS A 252 -0.05 14.16 -12.76
N ILE A 253 1.27 14.28 -12.67
CA ILE A 253 1.98 14.14 -11.40
C ILE A 253 2.13 15.55 -10.83
N ALA A 254 1.57 15.77 -9.65
CA ALA A 254 1.64 17.05 -8.96
C ALA A 254 2.96 17.19 -8.20
N GLN A 255 3.35 18.42 -7.89
CA GLN A 255 4.55 18.68 -7.12
C GLN A 255 4.43 19.89 -6.20
N ALA A 256 5.14 19.83 -5.09
CA ALA A 256 5.24 20.91 -4.12
C ALA A 256 6.66 21.00 -3.56
N VAL A 257 7.01 22.17 -3.03
CA VAL A 257 8.31 22.42 -2.39
C VAL A 257 8.13 22.95 -0.97
N SER A 258 9.00 22.52 -0.07
CA SER A 258 9.15 23.09 1.27
C SER A 258 10.58 23.57 1.49
N THR A 259 10.73 24.74 2.10
CA THR A 259 12.03 25.33 2.47
C THR A 259 12.21 25.47 3.98
N ASP A 260 11.30 24.90 4.78
CA ASP A 260 11.28 24.98 6.24
C ASP A 260 11.25 23.60 6.90
N GLY A 261 11.79 22.60 6.20
CA GLY A 261 11.89 21.22 6.67
C GLY A 261 10.56 20.47 6.68
N GLY A 262 9.62 20.83 5.81
CA GLY A 262 8.34 20.11 5.62
C GLY A 262 7.18 20.63 6.47
N ARG A 263 7.35 21.78 7.15
CA ARG A 263 6.29 22.39 7.97
C ARG A 263 5.24 23.08 7.10
N THR A 264 5.69 23.81 6.08
CA THR A 264 4.83 24.44 5.08
C THR A 264 5.28 24.07 3.68
N TRP A 265 4.34 24.09 2.74
CA TRP A 265 4.55 23.68 1.37
C TRP A 265 3.95 24.69 0.41
N ARG A 266 4.61 24.87 -0.73
CA ARG A 266 4.11 25.64 -1.87
C ARG A 266 3.94 24.71 -3.06
N GLU A 267 2.71 24.60 -3.54
CA GLU A 267 2.41 23.89 -4.79
C GLU A 267 3.11 24.59 -5.97
N LEU A 268 3.61 23.80 -6.91
CA LEU A 268 4.23 24.26 -8.14
C LEU A 268 3.41 23.79 -9.35
N GLU A 269 3.76 24.29 -10.54
CA GLU A 269 3.22 23.73 -11.78
C GLU A 269 3.45 22.22 -11.86
N PRO A 270 2.55 21.46 -12.51
CA PRO A 270 2.65 20.00 -12.65
C PRO A 270 4.06 19.54 -13.04
N PHE A 271 4.54 18.48 -12.39
CA PHE A 271 5.83 17.88 -12.75
C PHE A 271 5.79 17.31 -14.16
N THR A 272 4.71 16.60 -14.51
CA THR A 272 4.48 16.11 -15.87
C THR A 272 3.00 15.84 -16.11
N ARG A 273 2.59 15.94 -17.37
CA ARG A 273 1.27 15.50 -17.88
C ARG A 273 1.38 14.33 -18.86
N ASN A 274 2.60 13.83 -19.07
CA ASN A 274 2.91 12.94 -20.20
C ASN A 274 3.03 11.47 -19.78
N PHE A 275 3.21 11.17 -18.49
CA PHE A 275 3.38 9.81 -17.99
C PHE A 275 2.98 9.70 -16.51
N GLY A 276 2.77 8.47 -16.02
CA GLY A 276 2.52 8.20 -14.60
C GLY A 276 1.23 8.82 -14.03
N ILE A 277 0.24 9.07 -14.88
CA ILE A 277 -1.00 9.79 -14.51
C ILE A 277 -1.96 8.86 -13.77
N ASN A 278 -2.55 9.36 -12.66
CA ASN A 278 -3.53 8.65 -11.83
C ASN A 278 -3.08 7.25 -11.36
N THR A 279 -1.78 7.09 -11.11
CA THR A 279 -1.19 5.84 -10.61
C THR A 279 0.00 6.18 -9.71
N ARG A 280 0.28 5.29 -8.76
CA ARG A 280 1.48 5.37 -7.93
C ARG A 280 2.75 5.32 -8.80
N PHE A 281 3.78 6.02 -8.36
CA PHE A 281 5.17 5.96 -8.82
C PHE A 281 6.12 5.71 -7.63
N HIS A 282 7.41 5.51 -7.89
CA HIS A 282 8.48 5.46 -6.89
C HIS A 282 9.48 6.59 -7.12
N LEU A 283 9.79 7.39 -6.10
CA LEU A 283 10.79 8.45 -6.13
C LEU A 283 11.77 8.23 -4.97
N GLN A 284 13.06 8.20 -5.28
CA GLN A 284 14.10 7.97 -4.28
C GLN A 284 15.40 8.68 -4.66
N LYS A 285 16.11 9.22 -3.67
CA LYS A 285 17.52 9.59 -3.83
C LYS A 285 18.41 8.36 -3.64
N LEU A 286 19.25 8.06 -4.62
CA LEU A 286 20.21 6.97 -4.60
C LEU A 286 21.49 7.37 -3.85
N ALA A 287 22.32 6.38 -3.50
CA ALA A 287 23.60 6.57 -2.82
C ALA A 287 24.57 7.49 -3.58
N SER A 288 24.46 7.57 -4.92
CA SER A 288 25.20 8.50 -5.78
C SER A 288 24.77 9.96 -5.62
N GLY A 289 23.64 10.21 -4.97
CA GLY A 289 22.97 11.51 -4.94
C GLY A 289 22.07 11.78 -6.15
N ASN A 290 22.00 10.85 -7.11
CA ASN A 290 21.06 10.92 -8.22
C ASN A 290 19.63 10.58 -7.77
N LEU A 291 18.63 11.04 -8.51
CA LEU A 291 17.23 10.71 -8.26
C LEU A 291 16.76 9.61 -9.21
N LEU A 292 16.16 8.57 -8.63
CA LEU A 292 15.44 7.52 -9.33
C LEU A 292 13.94 7.84 -9.32
N LEU A 293 13.31 7.79 -10.49
CA LEU A 293 11.85 7.78 -10.62
C LEU A 293 11.43 6.52 -11.36
N ILE A 294 10.56 5.71 -10.76
CA ILE A 294 9.92 4.58 -11.45
C ILE A 294 8.45 4.90 -11.66
N ALA A 295 8.04 4.95 -12.93
CA ALA A 295 6.66 5.30 -13.29
C ALA A 295 6.23 4.56 -14.56
N ASN A 296 4.91 4.54 -14.80
CA ASN A 296 4.37 4.12 -16.08
C ASN A 296 4.71 5.17 -17.17
N ASP A 297 5.58 4.84 -18.13
CA ASP A 297 5.94 5.69 -19.28
C ASP A 297 4.82 5.67 -20.34
N HIS A 298 3.65 6.12 -19.92
CA HIS A 298 2.46 6.25 -20.73
C HIS A 298 1.47 7.24 -20.07
N PRO A 299 0.84 8.17 -20.82
CA PRO A 299 0.04 9.26 -20.24
C PRO A 299 -1.31 8.82 -19.66
N ARG A 300 -1.88 7.71 -20.12
CA ARG A 300 -3.27 7.32 -19.78
C ARG A 300 -3.45 5.86 -19.37
N GLN A 301 -2.38 5.08 -19.39
CA GLN A 301 -2.45 3.64 -19.17
C GLN A 301 -1.33 3.23 -18.22
N ARG A 302 -1.64 2.23 -17.42
CA ARG A 302 -0.66 1.52 -16.59
C ARG A 302 0.14 0.57 -17.47
N ALA A 303 1.06 1.11 -18.27
CA ALA A 303 1.91 0.40 -19.22
C ALA A 303 3.35 0.93 -19.14
N ASN A 304 4.30 0.20 -19.73
CA ASN A 304 5.70 0.61 -19.82
C ASN A 304 6.29 1.03 -18.46
N MET A 305 6.30 0.13 -17.48
CA MET A 305 6.96 0.40 -16.20
C MET A 305 8.43 0.71 -16.47
N THR A 306 8.86 1.93 -16.14
CA THR A 306 10.14 2.49 -16.59
C THR A 306 10.83 3.19 -15.43
N ALA A 307 12.13 2.91 -15.28
CA ALA A 307 13.02 3.64 -14.39
C ALA A 307 13.66 4.81 -15.15
N PHE A 308 13.56 6.01 -14.60
CA PHE A 308 14.18 7.25 -15.07
C PHE A 308 15.25 7.68 -14.07
N LEU A 309 16.33 8.28 -14.55
CA LEU A 309 17.41 8.79 -13.71
C LEU A 309 17.66 10.27 -13.98
N SER A 310 17.71 11.05 -12.90
CA SER A 310 18.11 12.46 -12.91
C SER A 310 19.41 12.64 -12.12
N GLU A 311 20.34 13.41 -12.69
CA GLU A 311 21.65 13.71 -12.10
C GLU A 311 21.73 15.16 -11.58
N ASP A 312 20.63 15.93 -11.72
CA ASP A 312 20.51 17.37 -11.48
C ASP A 312 19.29 17.71 -10.60
N ASP A 313 19.05 16.90 -9.56
CA ASP A 313 17.98 17.10 -8.55
C ASP A 313 16.55 17.20 -9.13
N GLY A 314 16.31 16.46 -10.22
CA GLY A 314 15.01 16.35 -10.86
C GLY A 314 14.75 17.38 -11.96
N GLY A 315 15.75 18.21 -12.30
CA GLY A 315 15.67 19.20 -13.39
C GLY A 315 15.51 18.55 -14.76
N THR A 316 16.30 17.52 -15.06
CA THR A 316 16.24 16.74 -16.30
C THR A 316 16.30 15.24 -16.04
N TRP A 317 15.74 14.47 -16.97
CA TRP A 317 15.64 13.00 -16.89
C TRP A 317 16.11 12.36 -18.21
N PRO A 318 17.41 12.46 -18.55
CA PRO A 318 17.91 12.07 -19.87
C PRO A 318 18.00 10.55 -20.08
N HIS A 319 18.02 9.76 -19.00
CA HIS A 319 18.24 8.32 -19.04
C HIS A 319 16.98 7.56 -18.62
N LYS A 320 16.70 6.43 -19.28
CA LYS A 320 15.60 5.55 -18.90
C LYS A 320 15.84 4.09 -19.27
N LEU A 321 15.29 3.17 -18.46
CA LEU A 321 15.25 1.73 -18.69
C LEU A 321 13.82 1.22 -18.52
N VAL A 322 13.27 0.57 -19.55
CA VAL A 322 11.96 -0.08 -19.47
C VAL A 322 12.10 -1.39 -18.69
N LEU A 323 11.49 -1.47 -17.51
CA LEU A 323 11.49 -2.64 -16.64
C LEU A 323 10.46 -3.68 -17.10
N ASP A 324 9.29 -3.20 -17.53
CA ASP A 324 8.24 -4.04 -18.11
C ASP A 324 7.41 -3.28 -19.14
N ALA A 325 7.50 -3.69 -20.41
CA ALA A 325 6.77 -3.10 -21.54
C ALA A 325 5.30 -3.55 -21.62
N ARG A 326 4.86 -4.49 -20.77
CA ARG A 326 3.47 -4.97 -20.77
C ARG A 326 2.52 -3.90 -20.24
N SER A 327 1.23 -4.07 -20.55
CA SER A 327 0.15 -3.32 -19.92
C SER A 327 -0.23 -3.93 -18.57
N ARG A 328 -1.04 -3.16 -17.83
CA ARG A 328 -1.57 -3.47 -16.51
C ARG A 328 -0.52 -3.60 -15.41
N VAL A 329 0.67 -3.01 -15.60
CA VAL A 329 1.75 -2.93 -14.60
C VAL A 329 1.56 -1.71 -13.72
N SER A 330 1.70 -1.84 -12.41
CA SER A 330 1.31 -0.80 -11.45
C SER A 330 2.10 -0.85 -10.16
N TYR A 331 2.11 0.30 -9.48
CA TYR A 331 2.54 0.47 -8.09
C TYR A 331 3.95 -0.03 -7.83
N PRO A 332 4.95 0.67 -8.40
CA PRO A 332 6.33 0.36 -8.11
C PRO A 332 6.72 0.81 -6.69
N ASP A 333 7.62 0.04 -6.09
CA ASP A 333 8.45 0.41 -4.94
C ASP A 333 9.87 -0.08 -5.22
N ALA A 334 10.89 0.53 -4.62
CA ALA A 334 12.26 0.09 -4.81
C ALA A 334 13.17 0.32 -3.61
N THR A 335 14.24 -0.47 -3.52
CA THR A 335 15.37 -0.25 -2.62
C THR A 335 16.70 -0.39 -3.37
N GLN A 336 17.76 0.19 -2.83
CA GLN A 336 19.11 0.10 -3.38
C GLN A 336 20.01 -0.66 -2.39
N SER A 337 20.77 -1.63 -2.88
CA SER A 337 21.77 -2.35 -2.10
C SER A 337 23.13 -1.63 -2.11
N PRO A 338 24.00 -1.92 -1.12
CA PRO A 338 25.32 -1.30 -1.02
C PRO A 338 26.25 -1.53 -2.22
N ASP A 339 26.03 -2.58 -3.00
CA ASP A 339 26.77 -2.88 -4.24
C ASP A 339 26.21 -2.14 -5.48
N GLY A 340 25.25 -1.23 -5.28
CA GLY A 340 24.73 -0.35 -6.32
C GLY A 340 23.57 -0.94 -7.14
N PHE A 341 23.14 -2.17 -6.85
CA PHE A 341 21.92 -2.71 -7.44
C PHE A 341 20.67 -2.06 -6.85
N ILE A 342 19.67 -1.89 -7.70
CA ILE A 342 18.35 -1.40 -7.39
C ILE A 342 17.39 -2.57 -7.59
N TYR A 343 16.59 -2.86 -6.58
CA TYR A 343 15.53 -3.86 -6.61
C TYR A 343 14.20 -3.13 -6.66
N ALA A 344 13.51 -3.19 -7.80
CA ALA A 344 12.19 -2.61 -7.97
C ALA A 344 11.13 -3.71 -7.99
N ILE A 345 10.11 -3.58 -7.15
CA ILE A 345 8.94 -4.48 -7.11
C ILE A 345 7.72 -3.75 -7.67
N TYR A 346 6.83 -4.46 -8.35
CA TYR A 346 5.57 -3.92 -8.88
C TYR A 346 4.56 -5.05 -9.10
N ASP A 347 3.27 -4.70 -9.19
CA ASP A 347 2.24 -5.67 -9.53
C ASP A 347 1.78 -5.57 -10.98
N ARG A 348 1.14 -6.64 -11.45
CA ARG A 348 0.48 -6.67 -12.74
C ARG A 348 -0.86 -7.38 -12.67
N GLY A 349 -1.84 -6.91 -13.44
CA GLY A 349 -3.04 -7.68 -13.77
C GLY A 349 -3.94 -8.07 -12.58
N ARG A 350 -4.01 -7.23 -11.53
CA ARG A 350 -4.71 -7.52 -10.26
C ARG A 350 -6.12 -8.13 -10.40
N TYR A 351 -6.86 -7.78 -11.45
CA TYR A 351 -8.27 -8.18 -11.67
C TYR A 351 -8.48 -9.13 -12.85
N TYR A 352 -7.41 -9.60 -13.49
CA TYR A 352 -7.49 -10.37 -14.73
C TYR A 352 -7.11 -11.82 -14.50
N LEU A 353 -7.96 -12.75 -14.94
CA LEU A 353 -7.69 -14.19 -14.88
C LEU A 353 -6.22 -14.51 -15.24
N ASP A 354 -5.59 -15.29 -14.38
CA ASP A 354 -4.20 -15.76 -14.49
C ASP A 354 -3.09 -14.70 -14.47
N GLU A 355 -3.39 -13.43 -14.17
CA GLU A 355 -2.38 -12.35 -14.21
C GLU A 355 -1.97 -11.76 -12.87
N GLN A 356 -2.56 -12.13 -11.72
CA GLN A 356 -2.26 -11.56 -10.38
C GLN A 356 -0.79 -11.75 -9.96
N GLU A 357 0.11 -10.97 -10.56
CA GLU A 357 1.54 -11.10 -10.51
C GLU A 357 2.11 -10.03 -9.58
N ILE A 358 3.02 -10.44 -8.70
CA ILE A 358 3.99 -9.58 -8.03
C ILE A 358 5.34 -9.89 -8.67
N LEU A 359 5.99 -8.86 -9.17
CA LEU A 359 7.17 -8.95 -10.02
C LEU A 359 8.30 -8.10 -9.45
N MET A 360 9.55 -8.50 -9.72
CA MET A 360 10.75 -7.77 -9.34
C MET A 360 11.68 -7.56 -10.53
N ALA A 361 12.36 -6.43 -10.56
CA ALA A 361 13.50 -6.16 -11.43
C ALA A 361 14.73 -5.83 -10.56
N LYS A 362 15.90 -6.30 -10.99
CA LYS A 362 17.21 -5.98 -10.42
C LYS A 362 18.05 -5.31 -11.50
N PHE A 363 18.49 -4.08 -11.28
CA PHE A 363 19.26 -3.30 -12.26
C PHE A 363 20.16 -2.29 -11.56
N THR A 364 20.95 -1.53 -12.31
CA THR A 364 21.88 -0.51 -11.79
C THR A 364 21.67 0.82 -12.50
N GLU A 365 22.23 1.90 -11.97
CA GLU A 365 22.27 3.19 -12.68
C GLU A 365 22.92 3.08 -14.06
N ALA A 366 23.95 2.23 -14.21
CA ALA A 366 24.59 1.97 -15.49
C ALA A 366 23.62 1.35 -16.52
N ASP A 367 22.72 0.47 -16.09
CA ASP A 367 21.69 -0.11 -16.95
C ASP A 367 20.68 0.97 -17.40
N ILE A 368 20.32 1.91 -16.51
CA ILE A 368 19.42 3.03 -16.83
C ILE A 368 20.07 3.95 -17.87
N LYS A 369 21.33 4.33 -17.66
CA LYS A 369 22.12 5.17 -18.58
C LYS A 369 22.31 4.50 -19.94
N ALA A 370 22.44 3.18 -19.98
CA ALA A 370 22.56 2.42 -21.22
C ALA A 370 21.22 2.11 -21.90
N GLY A 371 20.08 2.39 -21.25
CA GLY A 371 18.73 2.00 -21.69
C GLY A 371 18.53 0.50 -21.89
N SER A 372 19.42 -0.33 -21.36
CA SER A 372 19.48 -1.78 -21.54
C SER A 372 20.29 -2.42 -20.42
N LEU A 373 20.04 -3.69 -20.11
CA LEU A 373 20.83 -4.40 -19.10
C LEU A 373 22.27 -4.64 -19.63
N ARG A 374 23.25 -4.08 -18.92
CA ARG A 374 24.70 -4.19 -19.17
C ARG A 374 25.43 -4.78 -17.99
N THR A 375 24.93 -4.57 -16.78
CA THR A 375 25.55 -5.07 -15.56
C THR A 375 25.26 -6.57 -15.38
N PRO A 376 26.29 -7.43 -15.23
CA PRO A 376 26.11 -8.83 -14.93
C PRO A 376 25.26 -9.05 -13.67
N GLY A 377 24.24 -9.90 -13.75
CA GLY A 377 23.32 -10.15 -12.64
C GLY A 377 22.06 -9.30 -12.65
N SER A 378 21.95 -8.27 -13.51
CA SER A 378 20.70 -7.55 -13.73
C SER A 378 19.65 -8.43 -14.40
N ARG A 379 18.39 -8.31 -13.95
CA ARG A 379 17.25 -9.15 -14.34
C ARG A 379 15.97 -8.33 -14.36
N LEU A 380 15.09 -8.59 -15.32
CA LEU A 380 13.79 -7.93 -15.42
C LEU A 380 12.66 -8.95 -15.24
N LYS A 381 11.53 -8.51 -14.66
CA LYS A 381 10.27 -9.28 -14.57
C LYS A 381 10.42 -10.65 -13.88
N GLN A 382 11.23 -10.73 -12.83
CA GLN A 382 11.30 -11.92 -11.99
C GLN A 382 10.00 -12.10 -11.22
N THR A 383 9.45 -13.31 -11.20
CA THR A 383 8.23 -13.59 -10.43
C THR A 383 8.55 -13.68 -8.95
N VAL A 384 7.95 -12.80 -8.15
CA VAL A 384 7.91 -12.90 -6.68
C VAL A 384 6.75 -13.80 -6.28
N ASN A 385 5.57 -13.55 -6.86
CA ASN A 385 4.40 -14.39 -6.67
C ASN A 385 3.42 -14.27 -7.83
N LYS A 386 2.80 -15.37 -8.22
CA LYS A 386 1.69 -15.39 -9.17
C LYS A 386 0.65 -16.39 -8.69
N LEU A 387 -0.60 -15.93 -8.51
CA LEU A 387 -1.61 -16.77 -7.85
C LEU A 387 -1.97 -18.02 -8.67
N ALA A 388 -2.06 -17.89 -9.99
CA ALA A 388 -2.42 -18.99 -10.88
C ALA A 388 -1.42 -20.14 -10.88
N ASP A 389 -0.14 -19.87 -10.60
CA ASP A 389 0.91 -20.91 -10.51
C ASP A 389 0.66 -21.89 -9.35
N GLU A 390 -0.20 -21.52 -8.39
CA GLU A 390 -0.60 -22.36 -7.26
C GLU A 390 -2.11 -22.66 -7.22
N GLY A 391 -2.85 -22.37 -8.30
CA GLY A 391 -4.31 -22.59 -8.38
C GLY A 391 -5.16 -21.57 -7.62
N GLY A 392 -4.59 -20.43 -7.24
CA GLY A 392 -5.32 -19.26 -6.76
C GLY A 392 -5.68 -18.31 -7.91
N GLY A 393 -6.16 -17.11 -7.57
CA GLY A 393 -6.45 -16.04 -8.50
C GLY A 393 -7.93 -15.84 -8.80
N VAL A 394 -8.20 -14.83 -9.63
CA VAL A 394 -9.56 -14.52 -10.08
C VAL A 394 -10.07 -15.69 -10.91
N ARG A 395 -11.26 -16.19 -10.59
CA ARG A 395 -11.92 -17.27 -11.33
C ARG A 395 -12.90 -16.69 -12.36
N HIS A 396 -13.25 -17.46 -13.39
CA HIS A 396 -14.21 -17.00 -14.42
C HIS A 396 -15.49 -16.44 -13.79
N ASN A 397 -16.04 -15.36 -14.37
CA ASN A 397 -17.27 -14.72 -13.93
C ASN A 397 -18.42 -15.73 -13.86
N GLY A 398 -18.71 -16.21 -12.66
CA GLY A 398 -19.67 -17.28 -12.38
C GLY A 398 -19.20 -18.17 -11.23
N GLU A 399 -17.92 -18.57 -11.21
CA GLU A 399 -17.40 -19.48 -10.19
C GLU A 399 -17.30 -18.85 -8.81
N ALA A 400 -16.90 -17.58 -8.69
CA ALA A 400 -16.85 -16.90 -7.40
C ALA A 400 -18.26 -16.72 -6.81
N THR A 401 -19.25 -16.40 -7.65
CA THR A 401 -20.66 -16.32 -7.27
C THR A 401 -21.20 -17.70 -6.88
N GLU A 402 -20.84 -18.75 -7.62
CA GLU A 402 -21.31 -20.11 -7.34
C GLU A 402 -20.63 -20.71 -6.10
N MET A 403 -19.34 -20.44 -5.89
CA MET A 403 -18.63 -20.78 -4.65
C MET A 403 -19.20 -20.04 -3.45
N TYR A 404 -19.54 -18.76 -3.60
CA TYR A 404 -20.20 -17.99 -2.53
C TYR A 404 -21.59 -18.57 -2.21
N LYS A 405 -22.38 -18.94 -3.23
CA LYS A 405 -23.65 -19.65 -3.03
C LYS A 405 -23.46 -21.01 -2.35
N GLN A 406 -22.47 -21.80 -2.77
CA GLN A 406 -22.14 -23.09 -2.16
C GLN A 406 -21.68 -22.94 -0.71
N PHE A 407 -20.90 -21.90 -0.40
CA PHE A 407 -20.50 -21.57 0.97
C PHE A 407 -21.70 -21.17 1.83
N GLN A 408 -22.61 -20.34 1.31
CA GLN A 408 -23.86 -19.97 1.98
C GLN A 408 -24.79 -21.19 2.19
N GLN A 409 -24.85 -22.11 1.23
CA GLN A 409 -25.59 -23.37 1.36
C GLN A 409 -24.95 -24.30 2.41
N ALA A 410 -23.63 -24.44 2.40
CA ALA A 410 -22.90 -25.24 3.39
C ALA A 410 -22.96 -24.64 4.80
N ALA A 411 -23.08 -23.32 4.92
CA ALA A 411 -23.28 -22.63 6.19
C ALA A 411 -24.74 -22.63 6.68
N GLY A 412 -25.68 -23.12 5.85
CA GLY A 412 -27.13 -23.00 6.05
C GLY A 412 -27.86 -24.24 6.58
N ASP A 413 -27.17 -25.34 6.88
CA ASP A 413 -27.82 -26.61 7.30
C ASP A 413 -28.00 -26.80 8.82
N ASN A 414 -27.98 -25.73 9.61
CA ASN A 414 -28.51 -25.77 10.97
C ASN A 414 -29.82 -24.97 11.05
N PRO A 415 -30.99 -25.61 10.93
CA PRO A 415 -32.23 -24.94 11.28
C PRO A 415 -32.22 -24.64 12.80
N PRO A 416 -32.63 -23.44 13.25
CA PRO A 416 -32.87 -23.20 14.66
C PRO A 416 -34.01 -24.11 15.14
N PRO A 417 -33.96 -24.63 16.39
CA PRO A 417 -35.05 -25.44 16.93
C PRO A 417 -36.32 -24.59 16.99
N ALA A 418 -37.40 -25.10 16.41
CA ALA A 418 -38.72 -24.51 16.51
C ALA A 418 -39.21 -24.63 17.97
N GLY A 419 -39.49 -23.50 18.59
CA GLY A 419 -40.09 -23.36 19.92
C GLY A 419 -40.58 -21.95 20.14
#